data_AF-A0A1B2I2K8-F1
#
_entry.id   AF-A0A1B2I2K8-F1
#
_cell.length_a   1.000
_cell.length_b   1.000
_cell.length_c   1.000
_cell.angle_alpha   90.00
_cell.angle_beta   90.00
_cell.angle_gamma   90.00
#
_symmetry.space_group_name_H-M   'P 1'
#
loop_
_entity.id
_entity.type
_entity.pdbx_description
1 polymer ?
#
loop_
_entity_poly.entity_id
_entity_poly.type
_entity_poly.pdbx_seq_one_letter_code
_entity_poly.pdbx_strand_id
1 'polypeptide(L)'
;MTILRVFPRATSFTPVPTEEDRHVFIGDPPLDCFIPEDVSEIHVSVSFSWDIPEGERLAKAWEAKRIAPVHLGGPAISGYPSGDEFIPGRYLRHGVTITSRGCPNHCWFCMVPRISPGGLRELEIKPGNIVQDDNLLACSEQHVRAVFKMLESQAKVILSGGLEAARLKLWHMPLFEAAKVKEAFFAYDRPEEYDALVYASYVLRSSSWYRPGKARCYILVGFSGDSCEKAEKRCIDALRLGFYPFAMFYRDQEGRQVKDVEWRRFMHTWCRPAAIAATAKRLGIGSK
;
A
#
# COMPACT_ATOMS: atom_id res chain seq x y z
N MET A 1 -24.60 2.76 14.83
CA MET A 1 -24.93 2.16 13.52
C MET A 1 -23.98 1.00 13.32
N THR A 2 -24.52 -0.20 13.12
CA THR A 2 -23.71 -1.42 12.96
C THR A 2 -23.40 -1.59 11.48
N ILE A 3 -22.12 -1.49 11.12
CA ILE A 3 -21.66 -1.67 9.74
C ILE A 3 -21.09 -3.08 9.58
N LEU A 4 -21.66 -3.84 8.64
CA LEU A 4 -21.09 -5.11 8.19
C LEU A 4 -20.11 -4.83 7.05
N ARG A 5 -18.87 -5.31 7.16
CA ARG A 5 -17.84 -5.14 6.12
C ARG A 5 -17.56 -6.45 5.42
N VAL A 6 -17.61 -6.43 4.09
CA VAL A 6 -17.35 -7.59 3.23
C VAL A 6 -16.08 -7.35 2.46
N PHE A 7 -15.18 -8.33 2.43
CA PHE A 7 -13.93 -8.26 1.66
C PHE A 7 -13.88 -9.37 0.61
N PRO A 8 -13.40 -9.09 -0.63
CA PRO A 8 -13.18 -10.12 -1.65
C PRO A 8 -12.28 -11.26 -1.19
N ARG A 9 -11.27 -10.94 -0.37
CA ARG A 9 -10.33 -11.90 0.21
C ARG A 9 -9.66 -11.31 1.45
N ALA A 10 -9.11 -12.18 2.31
CA ALA A 10 -8.27 -11.76 3.42
C ALA A 10 -6.96 -11.12 2.92
N THR A 11 -6.61 -9.97 3.48
CA THR A 11 -5.36 -9.25 3.21
C THR A 11 -4.81 -8.62 4.49
N SER A 12 -3.63 -8.00 4.41
CA SER A 12 -3.09 -7.19 5.51
C SER A 12 -3.90 -5.94 5.84
N PHE A 13 -4.90 -5.59 5.02
CA PHE A 13 -5.82 -4.47 5.26
C PHE A 13 -7.20 -4.92 5.74
N THR A 14 -7.46 -6.24 5.76
CA THR A 14 -8.68 -6.79 6.34
C THR A 14 -8.57 -6.74 7.87
N PRO A 15 -9.61 -6.29 8.60
CA PRO A 15 -9.61 -6.33 10.06
C PRO A 15 -9.44 -7.76 10.56
N VAL A 16 -8.69 -7.93 11.64
CA VAL A 16 -8.67 -9.19 12.37
C VAL A 16 -9.90 -9.18 13.27
N PRO A 17 -10.74 -10.22 13.29
CA PRO A 17 -11.92 -10.24 14.14
C PRO A 17 -11.57 -9.95 15.60
N THR A 18 -12.06 -8.81 16.10
CA THR A 18 -12.08 -8.40 17.51
C THR A 18 -13.53 -8.29 17.95
N GLU A 19 -13.80 -7.96 19.21
CA GLU A 19 -15.18 -7.65 19.62
C GLU A 19 -15.77 -6.44 18.89
N GLU A 20 -14.93 -5.50 18.45
CA GLU A 20 -15.32 -4.32 17.68
C GLU A 20 -15.48 -4.63 16.18
N ASP A 21 -14.79 -5.68 15.67
CA ASP A 21 -14.82 -6.11 14.27
C ASP A 21 -15.67 -7.38 14.05
N ARG A 22 -16.67 -7.66 14.90
CA ARG A 22 -17.53 -8.87 14.84
C ARG A 22 -18.30 -9.04 13.52
N HIS A 23 -18.44 -7.97 12.73
CA HIS A 23 -19.22 -7.93 11.49
C HIS A 23 -18.34 -7.88 10.24
N VAL A 24 -17.28 -8.69 10.19
CA VAL A 24 -16.36 -8.79 9.04
C VAL A 24 -16.52 -10.13 8.35
N PHE A 25 -16.85 -10.08 7.06
CA PHE A 25 -17.02 -11.25 6.20
C PHE A 25 -16.05 -11.26 5.04
N ILE A 26 -15.71 -12.45 4.57
CA ILE A 26 -14.87 -12.65 3.40
C ILE A 26 -15.68 -13.47 2.38
N GLY A 27 -15.88 -12.90 1.20
CA GLY A 27 -16.61 -13.54 0.11
C GLY A 27 -18.13 -13.49 0.26
N ASP A 28 -18.77 -14.55 -0.23
CA ASP A 28 -20.22 -14.67 -0.34
C ASP A 28 -20.93 -14.62 1.02
N PRO A 29 -22.19 -14.14 1.06
CA PRO A 29 -22.96 -14.11 2.29
C PRO A 29 -23.21 -15.53 2.79
N PRO A 30 -23.12 -15.76 4.12
CA PRO A 30 -23.40 -17.07 4.70
C PRO A 30 -24.91 -17.38 4.67
N LEU A 31 -25.31 -18.47 5.32
CA LEU A 31 -26.71 -18.69 5.66
C LEU A 31 -27.21 -17.56 6.57
N ASP A 32 -28.48 -17.18 6.42
CA ASP A 32 -29.03 -15.97 7.05
C ASP A 32 -28.93 -16.00 8.58
N CYS A 33 -29.00 -17.18 9.19
CA CYS A 33 -28.82 -17.37 10.64
C CYS A 33 -27.43 -17.00 11.17
N PHE A 34 -26.43 -16.82 10.30
CA PHE A 34 -25.10 -16.35 10.66
C PHE A 34 -24.89 -14.87 10.39
N ILE A 35 -25.90 -14.16 9.89
CA ILE A 35 -25.85 -12.72 9.65
C ILE A 35 -26.52 -12.02 10.82
N PRO A 36 -25.82 -11.10 11.51
CA PRO A 36 -26.40 -10.35 12.60
C PRO A 36 -27.65 -9.56 12.18
N GLU A 37 -28.66 -9.54 13.05
CA GLU A 37 -29.95 -8.90 12.78
C GLU A 37 -29.91 -7.36 12.90
N ASP A 38 -28.88 -6.81 13.55
CA ASP A 38 -28.76 -5.38 13.86
C ASP A 38 -27.96 -4.58 12.81
N VAL A 39 -27.65 -5.17 11.65
CA VAL A 39 -26.86 -4.55 10.59
C VAL A 39 -27.62 -3.39 9.96
N SER A 40 -27.03 -2.19 10.01
CA SER A 40 -27.60 -0.97 9.44
C SER A 40 -27.17 -0.74 7.98
N GLU A 41 -25.93 -1.08 7.65
CA GLU A 41 -25.33 -0.92 6.31
C GLU A 41 -24.34 -2.06 6.05
N ILE A 42 -24.22 -2.48 4.79
CA ILE A 42 -23.23 -3.44 4.32
C ILE A 42 -22.24 -2.74 3.40
N HIS A 43 -20.96 -2.79 3.74
CA HIS A 43 -19.88 -2.18 2.96
C HIS A 43 -18.99 -3.25 2.33
N VAL A 44 -19.11 -3.41 1.00
CA VAL A 44 -18.17 -4.21 0.21
C VAL A 44 -16.91 -3.40 -0.04
N SER A 45 -15.80 -3.85 0.55
CA SER A 45 -14.54 -3.14 0.67
C SER A 45 -13.51 -3.65 -0.33
N VAL A 46 -13.22 -2.85 -1.34
CA VAL A 46 -12.24 -3.16 -2.40
C VAL A 46 -10.99 -2.31 -2.21
N SER A 47 -9.96 -2.94 -1.64
CA SER A 47 -8.65 -2.31 -1.41
C SER A 47 -7.74 -2.31 -2.63
N PHE A 48 -7.87 -3.31 -3.51
CA PHE A 48 -7.02 -3.47 -4.68
C PHE A 48 -7.87 -3.52 -5.94
N SER A 49 -7.35 -2.91 -7.01
CA SER A 49 -8.09 -2.74 -8.25
C SER A 49 -8.44 -4.04 -8.99
N TRP A 50 -7.56 -5.04 -8.91
CA TRP A 50 -7.85 -6.36 -9.48
C TRP A 50 -8.95 -7.12 -8.72
N ASP A 51 -9.32 -6.67 -7.52
CA ASP A 51 -10.42 -7.24 -6.74
C ASP A 51 -11.76 -6.52 -7.06
N ILE A 52 -11.79 -5.53 -7.98
CA ILE A 52 -13.01 -4.80 -8.37
C ILE A 52 -14.10 -5.73 -8.93
N PRO A 53 -13.83 -6.62 -9.91
CA PRO A 53 -14.87 -7.50 -10.45
C PRO A 53 -15.52 -8.38 -9.39
N GLU A 54 -14.71 -8.87 -8.44
CA GLU A 54 -15.20 -9.67 -7.32
C GLU A 54 -15.99 -8.82 -6.33
N GLY A 55 -15.55 -7.59 -6.05
CA GLY A 55 -16.31 -6.63 -5.23
C GLY A 55 -17.69 -6.34 -5.81
N GLU A 56 -17.80 -6.11 -7.11
CA GLU A 56 -19.09 -5.89 -7.80
C GLU A 56 -19.99 -7.13 -7.73
N ARG A 57 -19.43 -8.33 -7.91
CA ARG A 57 -20.16 -9.59 -7.76
C ARG A 57 -20.69 -9.76 -6.34
N LEU A 58 -19.86 -9.50 -5.34
CA LEU A 58 -20.21 -9.60 -3.93
C LEU A 58 -21.26 -8.57 -3.55
N ALA A 59 -21.17 -7.33 -4.03
CA ALA A 59 -22.21 -6.32 -3.79
C ALA A 59 -23.59 -6.84 -4.21
N LYS A 60 -23.71 -7.40 -5.43
CA LYS A 60 -24.96 -8.00 -5.92
C LYS A 60 -25.41 -9.21 -5.09
N ALA A 61 -24.48 -10.07 -4.66
CA ALA A 61 -24.80 -11.23 -3.84
C ALA A 61 -25.34 -10.85 -2.45
N TRP A 62 -24.73 -9.84 -1.82
CA TRP A 62 -25.16 -9.32 -0.53
C TRP A 62 -26.45 -8.49 -0.64
N GLU A 63 -26.67 -7.76 -1.75
CA GLU A 63 -27.94 -7.06 -2.04
C GLU A 63 -29.11 -8.04 -2.15
N ALA A 64 -28.88 -9.21 -2.76
CA ALA A 64 -29.91 -10.25 -2.92
C ALA A 64 -30.44 -10.78 -1.58
N LYS A 65 -29.69 -10.64 -0.49
CA LYS A 65 -30.13 -11.00 0.87
C LYS A 65 -31.14 -10.03 1.46
N ARG A 66 -31.23 -8.79 0.94
CA ARG A 66 -32.18 -7.76 1.38
C ARG A 66 -32.14 -7.47 2.89
N ILE A 67 -30.96 -7.55 3.49
CA ILE A 67 -30.75 -7.34 4.93
C ILE A 67 -30.62 -5.86 5.26
N ALA A 68 -29.77 -5.15 4.51
CA ALA A 68 -29.48 -3.72 4.68
C ALA A 68 -29.03 -3.12 3.34
N PRO A 69 -29.01 -1.78 3.19
CA PRO A 69 -28.38 -1.12 2.06
C PRO A 69 -26.93 -1.56 1.87
N VAL A 70 -26.54 -1.85 0.63
CA VAL A 70 -25.20 -2.29 0.27
C VAL A 70 -24.45 -1.16 -0.44
N HIS A 71 -23.21 -0.94 -0.04
CA HIS A 71 -22.32 0.05 -0.60
C HIS A 71 -21.02 -0.61 -1.05
N LEU A 72 -20.67 -0.42 -2.33
CA LEU A 72 -19.36 -0.79 -2.85
C LEU A 72 -18.42 0.40 -2.72
N GLY A 73 -17.26 0.20 -2.10
CA GLY A 73 -16.27 1.26 -1.95
C GLY A 73 -14.90 0.75 -1.56
N GLY A 74 -14.05 1.67 -1.11
CA GLY A 74 -12.67 1.41 -0.73
C GLY A 74 -11.64 2.06 -1.67
N PRO A 75 -10.35 1.95 -1.35
CA PRO A 75 -9.31 2.72 -2.02
C PRO A 75 -9.23 2.55 -3.54
N ALA A 76 -9.61 1.40 -4.07
CA ALA A 76 -9.51 1.10 -5.50
C ALA A 76 -10.73 1.53 -6.33
N ILE A 77 -11.85 1.91 -5.68
CA ILE A 77 -13.09 2.28 -6.37
C ILE A 77 -13.04 3.77 -6.72
N SER A 78 -13.26 4.08 -8.00
CA SER A 78 -13.45 5.45 -8.48
C SER A 78 -14.90 5.91 -8.30
N GLY A 79 -15.14 7.22 -8.25
CA GLY A 79 -16.49 7.74 -8.44
C GLY A 79 -17.47 7.67 -7.26
N TYR A 80 -17.18 7.01 -6.13
CA TYR A 80 -18.15 6.96 -5.01
C TYR A 80 -17.53 6.85 -3.61
N PRO A 81 -17.71 7.88 -2.77
CA PRO A 81 -17.73 9.28 -3.15
C PRO A 81 -16.27 9.67 -3.40
N SER A 82 -15.89 9.74 -4.68
CA SER A 82 -14.64 10.37 -5.09
C SER A 82 -14.77 11.86 -4.80
N GLY A 83 -14.26 12.27 -3.64
CA GLY A 83 -14.50 13.59 -3.06
C GLY A 83 -14.63 13.55 -1.54
N ASP A 84 -14.95 12.39 -0.97
CA ASP A 84 -15.12 12.27 0.48
C ASP A 84 -13.79 12.14 1.21
N GLU A 85 -13.85 12.52 2.48
CA GLU A 85 -12.79 12.34 3.44
C GLU A 85 -12.53 10.86 3.73
N PHE A 86 -11.30 10.54 4.14
CA PHE A 86 -11.00 9.19 4.60
C PHE A 86 -11.68 8.91 5.93
N ILE A 87 -12.43 7.80 6.01
CA ILE A 87 -13.07 7.34 7.24
C ILE A 87 -12.34 6.09 7.76
N PRO A 88 -11.56 6.20 8.86
CA PRO A 88 -10.86 5.07 9.46
C PRO A 88 -11.81 3.92 9.80
N GLY A 89 -11.40 2.68 9.50
CA GLY A 89 -12.18 1.49 9.84
C GLY A 89 -13.31 1.14 8.87
N ARG A 90 -13.71 2.03 7.94
CA ARG A 90 -14.86 1.78 7.06
C ARG A 90 -14.57 0.73 5.99
N TYR A 91 -13.53 0.97 5.17
CA TYR A 91 -13.15 0.08 4.06
C TYR A 91 -11.77 -0.57 4.24
N LEU A 92 -11.03 -0.18 5.28
CA LEU A 92 -9.74 -0.74 5.66
C LEU A 92 -9.75 -0.93 7.17
N ARG A 93 -8.94 -1.86 7.67
CA ARG A 93 -8.79 -2.06 9.12
C ARG A 93 -8.31 -0.81 9.85
N HIS A 94 -8.65 -0.73 11.12
CA HIS A 94 -8.12 0.30 12.02
C HIS A 94 -6.58 0.29 12.05
N GLY A 95 -6.02 1.49 12.19
CA GLY A 95 -4.58 1.76 12.09
C GLY A 95 -4.13 2.17 10.69
N VAL A 96 -4.88 1.84 9.63
CA VAL A 96 -4.61 2.39 8.30
C VAL A 96 -5.18 3.80 8.19
N THR A 97 -4.38 4.72 7.64
CA THR A 97 -4.79 6.09 7.34
C THR A 97 -4.40 6.47 5.92
N ILE A 98 -5.27 7.26 5.30
CA ILE A 98 -5.05 7.90 4.00
C ILE A 98 -5.25 9.38 4.23
N THR A 99 -4.17 10.14 4.12
CA THR A 99 -4.11 11.59 4.33
C THR A 99 -4.08 12.37 3.02
N SER A 100 -3.82 11.70 1.90
CA SER A 100 -3.92 12.28 0.56
C SER A 100 -4.27 11.22 -0.48
N ARG A 101 -4.88 11.65 -1.59
CA ARG A 101 -5.25 10.80 -2.74
C ARG A 101 -4.80 11.42 -4.04
N GLY A 102 -4.57 10.58 -5.04
CA GLY A 102 -4.06 11.02 -6.33
C GLY A 102 -2.54 11.19 -6.33
N CYS A 103 -1.98 11.34 -7.53
CA CYS A 103 -0.55 11.50 -7.72
C CYS A 103 -0.34 12.39 -8.95
N PRO A 104 0.63 13.31 -8.95
CA PRO A 104 0.94 14.12 -10.13
C PRO A 104 1.59 13.31 -11.26
N ASN A 105 2.07 12.10 -10.97
CA ASN A 105 2.73 11.24 -11.94
C ASN A 105 1.70 10.45 -12.76
N HIS A 106 2.00 10.25 -14.05
CA HIS A 106 1.16 9.53 -15.00
C HIS A 106 1.86 8.24 -15.47
N CYS A 107 2.28 7.41 -14.52
CA CYS A 107 2.97 6.16 -14.81
C CYS A 107 2.06 5.23 -15.61
N TRP A 108 2.58 4.64 -16.70
CA TRP A 108 1.80 3.82 -17.63
C TRP A 108 1.14 2.59 -16.97
N PHE A 109 1.73 2.08 -15.89
CA PHE A 109 1.25 0.92 -15.14
C PHE A 109 0.29 1.28 -14.00
N CYS A 110 0.19 2.56 -13.64
CA CYS A 110 -0.47 2.99 -12.41
C CYS A 110 -1.96 3.26 -12.63
N MET A 111 -2.78 2.84 -11.66
CA MET A 111 -4.22 3.10 -11.68
C MET A 111 -4.62 4.40 -11.00
N VAL A 112 -3.74 5.02 -10.22
CA VAL A 112 -4.03 6.26 -9.47
C VAL A 112 -4.65 7.35 -10.36
N PRO A 113 -4.12 7.66 -11.56
CA PRO A 113 -4.73 8.67 -12.43
C PRO A 113 -6.17 8.36 -12.89
N ARG A 114 -6.55 7.08 -12.93
CA ARG A 114 -7.90 6.64 -13.31
C ARG A 114 -8.87 6.67 -12.12
N ILE A 115 -8.41 6.28 -10.93
CA ILE A 115 -9.26 6.19 -9.72
C ILE A 115 -9.39 7.51 -8.97
N SER A 116 -8.43 8.41 -9.14
CA SER A 116 -8.42 9.76 -8.57
C SER A 116 -8.18 10.78 -9.68
N PRO A 117 -9.12 10.93 -10.62
CA PRO A 117 -9.03 11.94 -11.68
C PRO A 117 -9.06 13.34 -11.04
N GLY A 118 -8.15 14.22 -11.46
CA GLY A 118 -8.00 15.56 -10.88
C GLY A 118 -6.64 15.80 -10.20
N GLY A 119 -5.81 14.76 -10.10
CA GLY A 119 -4.46 14.87 -9.56
C GLY A 119 -4.42 14.71 -8.04
N LEU A 120 -3.35 15.21 -7.43
CA LEU A 120 -3.13 15.09 -5.99
C LEU A 120 -4.08 15.99 -5.19
N ARG A 121 -4.72 15.41 -4.18
CA ARG A 121 -5.60 16.08 -3.22
C ARG A 121 -5.21 15.69 -1.80
N GLU A 122 -5.00 16.70 -0.96
CA GLU A 122 -4.82 16.53 0.49
C GLU A 122 -6.18 16.35 1.17
N LEU A 123 -6.25 15.43 2.13
CA LEU A 123 -7.45 15.10 2.91
C LEU A 123 -7.30 15.58 4.36
N GLU A 124 -8.39 15.54 5.11
CA GLU A 124 -8.37 15.68 6.55
C GLU A 124 -7.53 14.56 7.17
N ILE A 125 -6.58 14.94 8.03
CA ILE A 125 -5.66 14.00 8.66
C ILE A 125 -6.39 13.29 9.80
N LYS A 126 -6.68 12.00 9.59
CA LYS A 126 -7.23 11.11 10.64
C LYS A 126 -6.11 10.25 11.25
N PRO A 127 -6.15 9.97 12.57
CA PRO A 127 -5.15 9.14 13.22
C PRO A 127 -5.01 7.73 12.62
N GLY A 128 -3.78 7.29 12.44
CA GLY A 128 -3.43 5.93 12.04
C GLY A 128 -1.92 5.77 11.94
N ASN A 129 -1.43 4.56 12.16
CA ASN A 129 0.00 4.26 12.17
C ASN A 129 0.50 3.65 10.86
N ILE A 130 -0.38 3.38 9.89
CA ILE A 130 -0.03 2.85 8.57
C ILE A 130 -0.52 3.84 7.52
N VAL A 131 0.40 4.65 6.98
CA VAL A 131 0.07 5.67 5.97
C VAL A 131 0.07 5.05 4.58
N GLN A 132 -1.08 5.12 3.91
CA GLN A 132 -1.33 4.49 2.61
C GLN A 132 -1.69 5.50 1.51
N ASP A 133 -1.12 6.71 1.59
CA ASP A 133 -1.26 7.74 0.56
C ASP A 133 -0.70 7.27 -0.79
N ASP A 134 -1.33 7.69 -1.88
CA ASP A 134 -0.86 7.40 -3.24
C ASP A 134 0.53 8.01 -3.50
N ASN A 135 0.82 9.19 -2.92
CA ASN A 135 2.15 9.80 -2.92
C ASN A 135 2.28 10.92 -1.85
N LEU A 136 2.54 10.55 -0.59
CA LEU A 136 2.66 11.51 0.53
C LEU A 136 3.70 12.62 0.25
N LEU A 137 4.83 12.30 -0.40
CA LEU A 137 5.89 13.30 -0.64
C LEU A 137 5.56 14.26 -1.78
N ALA A 138 4.49 14.04 -2.53
CA ALA A 138 3.99 14.99 -3.51
C ALA A 138 3.12 16.09 -2.88
N CYS A 139 2.64 15.90 -1.64
CA CYS A 139 1.87 16.89 -0.90
C CYS A 139 2.67 18.15 -0.59
N SER A 140 1.95 19.21 -0.22
CA SER A 140 2.55 20.42 0.31
C SER A 140 3.37 20.12 1.56
N GLU A 141 4.43 20.90 1.78
CA GLU A 141 5.25 20.75 2.98
C GLU A 141 4.44 20.91 4.27
N GLN A 142 3.46 21.83 4.27
CA GLN A 142 2.55 22.03 5.39
C GLN A 142 1.79 20.74 5.74
N HIS A 143 1.23 20.08 4.73
CA HIS A 143 0.50 18.84 4.92
C HIS A 143 1.41 17.70 5.38
N VAL A 144 2.57 17.51 4.74
CA VAL A 144 3.55 16.49 5.15
C VAL A 144 3.92 16.68 6.62
N ARG A 145 4.23 17.91 7.05
CA ARG A 145 4.54 18.20 8.46
C ARG A 145 3.38 17.88 9.38
N ALA A 146 2.15 18.19 8.99
CA ALA A 146 0.96 17.89 9.78
C ALA A 146 0.71 16.38 9.92
N VAL A 147 0.93 15.61 8.85
CA VAL A 147 0.84 14.14 8.88
C VAL A 147 1.88 13.58 9.86
N PHE A 148 3.14 13.99 9.73
CA PHE A 148 4.19 13.54 10.64
C PHE A 148 3.94 13.97 12.09
N LYS A 149 3.33 15.14 12.32
CA LYS A 149 2.93 15.57 13.66
C LYS A 149 1.91 14.62 14.28
N MET A 150 0.93 14.15 13.50
CA MET A 150 -0.01 13.11 13.95
C MET A 150 0.74 11.81 14.27
N LEU A 151 1.68 11.40 13.41
CA LEU A 151 2.44 10.15 13.57
C LEU A 151 3.33 10.11 14.81
N GLU A 152 3.79 11.25 15.35
CA GLU A 152 4.54 11.31 16.62
C GLU A 152 3.79 10.66 17.80
N SER A 153 2.46 10.69 17.78
CA SER A 153 1.60 10.08 18.81
C SER A 153 1.35 8.58 18.58
N GLN A 154 1.74 8.05 17.43
CA GLN A 154 1.41 6.70 17.00
C GLN A 154 2.56 5.71 17.30
N ALA A 155 2.20 4.46 17.54
CA ALA A 155 3.18 3.38 17.71
C ALA A 155 3.34 2.56 16.43
N LYS A 156 4.57 2.08 16.18
CA LYS A 156 4.89 1.21 15.03
C LYS A 156 4.51 1.85 13.69
N VAL A 157 4.84 3.12 13.51
CA VAL A 157 4.54 3.89 12.28
C VAL A 157 5.17 3.24 11.05
N ILE A 158 4.36 2.99 10.02
CA ILE A 158 4.79 2.45 8.73
C ILE A 158 4.31 3.39 7.62
N LEU A 159 5.22 3.80 6.75
CA LEU A 159 4.90 4.53 5.53
C LEU A 159 4.83 3.52 4.38
N SER A 160 3.64 2.97 4.11
CA SER A 160 3.43 1.85 3.16
C SER A 160 2.88 2.27 1.79
N GLY A 161 2.52 3.54 1.61
CA GLY A 161 2.04 4.07 0.33
C GLY A 161 3.02 3.98 -0.84
N GLY A 162 4.32 3.89 -0.56
CA GLY A 162 5.38 3.97 -1.57
C GLY A 162 5.80 5.42 -1.80
N LEU A 163 6.78 5.88 -1.04
CA LEU A 163 7.34 7.22 -1.16
C LEU A 163 8.13 7.35 -2.46
N GLU A 164 7.92 8.44 -3.17
CA GLU A 164 8.67 8.75 -4.39
C GLU A 164 10.10 9.20 -4.03
N ALA A 165 11.10 8.40 -4.45
CA ALA A 165 12.51 8.66 -4.16
C ALA A 165 12.97 10.06 -4.64
N ALA A 166 12.48 10.51 -5.79
CA ALA A 166 12.80 11.82 -6.38
C ALA A 166 12.30 13.02 -5.55
N ARG A 167 11.32 12.81 -4.67
CA ARG A 167 10.76 13.86 -3.81
C ARG A 167 11.33 13.85 -2.39
N LEU A 168 12.11 12.83 -2.04
CA LEU A 168 12.78 12.80 -0.75
C LEU A 168 13.78 13.95 -0.64
N LYS A 169 13.77 14.63 0.49
CA LYS A 169 14.65 15.78 0.79
C LYS A 169 15.16 15.67 2.21
N LEU A 170 16.31 16.27 2.51
CA LEU A 170 16.95 16.24 3.83
C LEU A 170 16.02 16.66 4.98
N TRP A 171 15.14 17.65 4.76
CA TRP A 171 14.24 18.15 5.81
C TRP A 171 13.18 17.14 6.26
N HIS A 172 12.92 16.08 5.47
CA HIS A 172 12.02 14.99 5.90
C HIS A 172 12.63 14.13 6.99
N MET A 173 13.97 14.05 7.09
CA MET A 173 14.63 13.10 7.98
C MET A 173 14.35 13.35 9.47
N PRO A 174 14.40 14.60 9.97
CA PRO A 174 13.95 14.90 11.33
C PRO A 174 12.50 14.47 11.60
N LEU A 175 11.61 14.48 10.59
CA LEU A 175 10.24 14.00 10.75
C LEU A 175 10.18 12.48 10.93
N PHE A 176 10.99 11.73 10.17
CA PHE A 176 11.09 10.28 10.30
C PHE A 176 11.61 9.87 11.68
N GLU A 177 12.57 10.63 12.21
CA GLU A 177 13.13 10.43 13.55
C GLU A 177 12.08 10.73 14.64
N ALA A 178 11.43 11.90 14.59
CA ALA A 178 10.43 12.33 15.56
C ALA A 178 9.22 11.37 15.62
N ALA A 179 8.70 10.96 14.47
CA ALA A 179 7.61 9.99 14.37
C ALA A 179 8.04 8.53 14.65
N LYS A 180 9.33 8.30 14.95
CA LYS A 180 9.89 6.97 15.22
C LYS A 180 9.49 5.95 14.16
N VAL A 181 9.56 6.36 12.88
CA VAL A 181 9.11 5.54 11.75
C VAL A 181 9.79 4.18 11.82
N LYS A 182 8.99 3.11 11.85
CA LYS A 182 9.48 1.74 11.93
C LYS A 182 10.06 1.32 10.58
N GLU A 183 9.27 1.46 9.53
CA GLU A 183 9.62 1.08 8.15
C GLU A 183 9.01 2.10 7.17
N ALA A 184 9.74 2.43 6.11
CA ALA A 184 9.27 3.28 5.03
C ALA A 184 9.52 2.60 3.69
N PHE A 185 8.47 2.48 2.88
CA PHE A 185 8.54 1.90 1.55
C PHE A 185 8.72 3.01 0.51
N PHE A 186 9.66 2.81 -0.41
CA PHE A 186 9.89 3.63 -1.60
C PHE A 186 9.50 2.84 -2.85
N ALA A 187 9.35 3.52 -3.99
CA ALA A 187 9.12 2.86 -5.29
C ALA A 187 10.34 2.97 -6.21
N TYR A 188 10.66 1.88 -6.91
CA TYR A 188 11.65 1.81 -7.98
C TYR A 188 11.10 0.91 -9.10
N ASP A 189 10.16 1.47 -9.85
CA ASP A 189 9.37 0.72 -10.83
C ASP A 189 9.93 0.85 -12.25
N ARG A 190 10.77 1.87 -12.49
CA ARG A 190 11.41 2.14 -13.79
C ARG A 190 12.93 2.28 -13.65
N PRO A 191 13.74 1.68 -14.56
CA PRO A 191 15.20 1.83 -14.52
C PRO A 191 15.68 3.29 -14.49
N GLU A 192 14.95 4.21 -15.11
CA GLU A 192 15.25 5.64 -15.16
C GLU A 192 15.15 6.32 -13.78
N GLU A 193 14.50 5.68 -12.80
CA GLU A 193 14.37 6.19 -11.43
C GLU A 193 15.60 5.89 -10.57
N TYR A 194 16.63 5.24 -11.14
CA TYR A 194 17.83 4.82 -10.40
C TYR A 194 18.56 5.99 -9.72
N ASP A 195 18.79 7.10 -10.43
CA ASP A 195 19.51 8.26 -9.88
C ASP A 195 18.75 8.90 -8.71
N ALA A 196 17.42 8.93 -8.79
CA ALA A 196 16.58 9.37 -7.70
C ALA A 196 16.71 8.44 -6.47
N LEU A 197 16.80 7.12 -6.70
CA LEU A 197 17.02 6.14 -5.64
C LEU A 197 18.42 6.27 -5.01
N VAL A 198 19.45 6.59 -5.80
CA VAL A 198 20.81 6.89 -5.33
C VAL A 198 20.78 8.11 -4.40
N TYR A 199 20.13 9.20 -4.83
CA TYR A 199 19.99 10.39 -4.00
C TYR A 199 19.20 10.11 -2.72
N ALA A 200 18.10 9.37 -2.81
CA ALA A 200 17.32 8.98 -1.64
C ALA A 200 18.16 8.15 -0.65
N SER A 201 19.01 7.24 -1.14
CA SER A 201 19.95 6.50 -0.29
C SER A 201 20.89 7.42 0.48
N TYR A 202 21.47 8.42 -0.20
CA TYR A 202 22.33 9.43 0.43
C TYR A 202 21.58 10.18 1.54
N VAL A 203 20.37 10.68 1.24
CA VAL A 203 19.53 11.42 2.20
C VAL A 203 19.20 10.55 3.42
N LEU A 204 18.74 9.32 3.21
CA LEU A 204 18.40 8.41 4.30
C LEU A 204 19.61 8.11 5.19
N ARG A 205 20.76 7.81 4.59
CA ARG A 205 21.99 7.47 5.32
C ARG A 205 22.61 8.63 6.09
N SER A 206 22.22 9.87 5.79
CA SER A 206 22.63 11.06 6.55
C SER A 206 21.91 11.18 7.91
N SER A 207 20.85 10.39 8.14
CA SER A 207 20.00 10.45 9.32
C SER A 207 20.26 9.31 10.29
N SER A 208 20.09 9.60 11.59
CA SER A 208 20.15 8.59 12.66
C SER A 208 18.99 7.60 12.61
N TRP A 209 17.91 7.96 11.90
CA TRP A 209 16.79 7.07 11.65
C TRP A 209 17.23 5.81 10.92
N TYR A 210 18.12 5.93 9.93
CA TYR A 210 18.42 4.87 9.00
C TYR A 210 19.15 3.70 9.65
N ARG A 211 18.64 2.49 9.40
CA ARG A 211 19.26 1.22 9.74
C ARG A 211 18.92 0.20 8.65
N PRO A 212 19.76 -0.81 8.40
CA PRO A 212 19.44 -1.89 7.46
C PRO A 212 18.05 -2.48 7.73
N GLY A 213 17.23 -2.56 6.68
CA GLY A 213 15.87 -3.12 6.75
C GLY A 213 14.75 -2.11 7.05
N LYS A 214 15.06 -0.88 7.48
CA LYS A 214 14.03 0.17 7.68
C LYS A 214 13.51 0.74 6.38
N ALA A 215 14.41 1.02 5.44
CA ALA A 215 14.05 1.47 4.10
C ALA A 215 13.73 0.25 3.25
N ARG A 216 12.51 0.19 2.72
CA ARG A 216 12.01 -0.84 1.81
C ARG A 216 11.82 -0.25 0.42
N CYS A 217 11.77 -1.09 -0.60
CA CYS A 217 11.57 -0.62 -1.97
C CYS A 217 10.67 -1.57 -2.74
N TYR A 218 9.48 -1.12 -3.13
CA TYR A 218 8.65 -1.79 -4.12
C TYR A 218 9.33 -1.73 -5.48
N ILE A 219 9.43 -2.88 -6.13
CA ILE A 219 10.03 -3.00 -7.47
C ILE A 219 9.04 -3.71 -8.36
N LEU A 220 8.49 -2.99 -9.35
CA LEU A 220 7.64 -3.57 -10.38
C LEU A 220 8.41 -4.59 -11.24
N VAL A 221 7.80 -5.76 -11.43
CA VAL A 221 8.37 -6.87 -12.20
C VAL A 221 7.35 -7.58 -13.06
N GLY A 222 7.81 -8.27 -14.10
CA GLY A 222 6.97 -9.16 -14.92
C GLY A 222 5.97 -8.44 -15.81
N PHE A 223 6.26 -7.19 -16.16
CA PHE A 223 5.54 -6.45 -17.20
C PHE A 223 6.07 -6.79 -18.60
N SER A 224 5.37 -6.35 -19.64
CA SER A 224 5.77 -6.59 -21.03
C SER A 224 7.18 -6.05 -21.31
N GLY A 225 8.08 -6.91 -21.80
CA GLY A 225 9.49 -6.58 -22.08
C GLY A 225 10.44 -6.68 -20.88
N ASP A 226 9.94 -7.02 -19.69
CA ASP A 226 10.76 -7.32 -18.52
C ASP A 226 11.27 -8.77 -18.52
N SER A 227 12.33 -9.03 -17.75
CA SER A 227 12.88 -10.38 -17.54
C SER A 227 13.34 -10.55 -16.10
N CYS A 228 13.45 -11.80 -15.63
CA CYS A 228 13.97 -12.06 -14.28
C CYS A 228 15.37 -11.48 -14.08
N GLU A 229 16.23 -11.51 -15.11
CA GLU A 229 17.57 -10.89 -15.07
C GLU A 229 17.52 -9.38 -14.86
N LYS A 230 16.70 -8.66 -15.65
CA LYS A 230 16.53 -7.20 -15.51
C LYS A 230 15.93 -6.85 -14.15
N ALA A 231 14.94 -7.62 -13.70
CA ALA A 231 14.31 -7.46 -12.40
C ALA A 231 15.27 -7.74 -11.24
N GLU A 232 16.12 -8.76 -11.37
CA GLU A 232 17.13 -9.10 -10.37
C GLU A 232 18.19 -8.02 -10.27
N LYS A 233 18.64 -7.46 -11.40
CA LYS A 233 19.52 -6.29 -11.41
C LYS A 233 18.91 -5.15 -10.59
N ARG A 234 17.64 -4.79 -10.83
CA ARG A 234 16.95 -3.72 -10.07
C ARG A 234 16.90 -4.03 -8.58
N CYS A 235 16.61 -5.28 -8.20
CA CYS A 235 16.58 -5.69 -6.79
C CYS A 235 17.96 -5.61 -6.12
N ILE A 236 19.01 -6.05 -6.80
CA ILE A 236 20.40 -5.97 -6.32
C ILE A 236 20.85 -4.51 -6.19
N ASP A 237 20.51 -3.66 -7.16
CA ASP A 237 20.83 -2.24 -7.15
C ASP A 237 20.19 -1.54 -5.94
N ALA A 238 18.89 -1.76 -5.70
CA ALA A 238 18.20 -1.24 -4.51
C ALA A 238 18.85 -1.75 -3.20
N LEU A 239 19.21 -3.03 -3.16
CA LEU A 239 19.85 -3.65 -1.99
C LEU A 239 21.23 -3.06 -1.69
N ARG A 240 22.06 -2.80 -2.72
CA ARG A 240 23.36 -2.13 -2.59
C ARG A 240 23.21 -0.70 -2.08
N LEU A 241 22.17 0.00 -2.53
CA LEU A 241 21.82 1.33 -2.03
C LEU A 241 21.27 1.29 -0.60
N GLY A 242 20.93 0.13 -0.05
CA GLY A 242 20.50 -0.03 1.34
C GLY A 242 18.99 -0.13 1.54
N PHE A 243 18.24 -0.23 0.44
CA PHE A 243 16.82 -0.52 0.49
C PHE A 243 16.61 -2.03 0.48
N TYR A 244 15.70 -2.54 1.32
CA TYR A 244 15.26 -3.91 1.22
C TYR A 244 14.21 -4.04 0.10
N PRO A 245 14.51 -4.71 -1.02
CA PRO A 245 13.57 -4.85 -2.13
C PRO A 245 12.33 -5.65 -1.74
N PHE A 246 11.23 -5.37 -2.42
CA PHE A 246 9.99 -6.13 -2.40
C PHE A 246 9.48 -6.21 -3.84
N ALA A 247 9.70 -7.35 -4.47
CA ALA A 247 9.23 -7.57 -5.83
C ALA A 247 7.69 -7.55 -5.89
N MET A 248 7.14 -6.71 -6.75
CA MET A 248 5.71 -6.55 -6.97
C MET A 248 5.39 -6.88 -8.42
N PHE A 249 4.66 -7.97 -8.65
CA PHE A 249 4.24 -8.31 -10.01
C PHE A 249 3.28 -7.25 -10.56
N TYR A 250 3.58 -6.82 -11.78
CA TYR A 250 2.60 -6.14 -12.61
C TYR A 250 1.36 -7.04 -12.78
N ARG A 251 0.20 -6.41 -12.63
CA ARG A 251 -1.11 -6.98 -12.94
C ARG A 251 -1.71 -6.15 -14.05
N ASP A 252 -2.19 -6.80 -15.10
CA ASP A 252 -2.99 -6.12 -16.11
C ASP A 252 -4.38 -5.75 -15.58
N GLN A 253 -5.20 -5.12 -16.43
CA GLN A 253 -6.54 -4.66 -16.03
C GLN A 253 -7.46 -5.83 -15.67
N GLU A 254 -7.16 -7.03 -16.15
CA GLU A 254 -7.87 -8.26 -15.84
C GLU A 254 -7.27 -8.99 -14.61
N GLY A 255 -6.26 -8.39 -13.96
CA GLY A 255 -5.61 -8.94 -12.78
C GLY A 255 -4.62 -10.08 -13.05
N ARG A 256 -4.31 -10.36 -14.32
CA ARG A 256 -3.42 -11.45 -14.75
C ARG A 256 -1.96 -11.07 -14.51
N GLN A 257 -1.14 -12.08 -14.27
CA GLN A 257 0.29 -11.95 -13.95
C GLN A 257 1.09 -13.00 -14.71
N VAL A 258 2.32 -12.66 -15.11
CA VAL A 258 3.28 -13.65 -15.61
C VAL A 258 3.79 -14.47 -14.41
N LYS A 259 3.46 -15.76 -14.37
CA LYS A 259 3.79 -16.67 -13.25
C LYS A 259 4.33 -18.02 -13.71
N ASP A 260 5.31 -18.01 -14.60
CA ASP A 260 6.04 -19.23 -14.91
C ASP A 260 6.93 -19.70 -13.74
N VAL A 261 7.66 -20.79 -13.95
CA VAL A 261 8.56 -21.37 -12.94
C VAL A 261 9.67 -20.39 -12.55
N GLU A 262 10.21 -19.64 -13.50
CA GLU A 262 11.32 -18.71 -13.28
C GLU A 262 10.88 -17.54 -12.40
N TRP A 263 9.77 -16.91 -12.77
CA TRP A 263 9.15 -15.81 -12.02
C TRP A 263 8.70 -16.22 -10.61
N ARG A 264 8.25 -17.47 -10.42
CA ARG A 264 7.97 -18.01 -9.07
C ARG A 264 9.23 -18.11 -8.22
N ARG A 265 10.33 -18.63 -8.77
CA ARG A 265 11.63 -18.69 -8.05
C ARG A 265 12.13 -17.29 -7.71
N PHE A 266 12.02 -16.36 -8.64
CA PHE A 266 12.36 -14.96 -8.43
C PHE A 266 11.63 -14.36 -7.21
N MET A 267 10.31 -14.55 -7.12
CA MET A 267 9.51 -14.04 -5.98
C MET A 267 9.92 -14.62 -4.64
N HIS A 268 10.25 -15.92 -4.59
CA HIS A 268 10.72 -16.54 -3.35
C HIS A 268 11.97 -15.86 -2.79
N THR A 269 12.86 -15.39 -3.67
CA THR A 269 14.07 -14.65 -3.31
C THR A 269 13.75 -13.22 -2.88
N TRP A 270 12.90 -12.50 -3.62
CA TRP A 270 12.79 -11.04 -3.54
C TRP A 270 11.53 -10.50 -2.83
N CYS A 271 10.69 -11.37 -2.26
CA CYS A 271 9.54 -10.97 -1.43
C CYS A 271 9.69 -11.29 0.06
N ARG A 272 10.72 -12.05 0.44
CA ARG A 272 10.90 -12.56 1.81
C ARG A 272 12.13 -11.95 2.46
N PRO A 273 12.00 -11.22 3.59
CA PRO A 273 13.15 -10.59 4.24
C PRO A 273 14.31 -11.55 4.53
N ALA A 274 14.03 -12.79 4.94
CA ALA A 274 15.05 -13.79 5.21
C ALA A 274 15.83 -14.21 3.95
N ALA A 275 15.16 -14.36 2.81
CA ALA A 275 15.80 -14.72 1.54
C ALA A 275 16.61 -13.53 0.98
N ILE A 276 16.09 -12.31 1.11
CA ILE A 276 16.81 -11.08 0.76
C ILE A 276 18.07 -10.94 1.62
N ALA A 277 17.98 -11.18 2.93
CA ALA A 277 19.14 -11.14 3.82
C ALA A 277 20.19 -12.19 3.46
N ALA A 278 19.78 -13.40 3.08
CA ALA A 278 20.69 -14.43 2.58
C ALA A 278 21.39 -14.00 1.28
N THR A 279 20.67 -13.35 0.36
CA THR A 279 21.25 -12.76 -0.85
C THR A 279 22.22 -11.62 -0.53
N ALA A 280 21.87 -10.72 0.39
CA ALA A 280 22.76 -9.64 0.86
C ALA A 280 24.08 -10.21 1.38
N LYS A 281 24.02 -11.24 2.23
CA LYS A 281 25.19 -11.94 2.75
C LYS A 281 26.04 -12.57 1.65
N ARG A 282 25.41 -13.26 0.69
CA ARG A 282 26.10 -13.87 -0.47
C ARG A 282 26.83 -12.83 -1.32
N LEU A 283 26.28 -11.62 -1.42
CA LEU A 283 26.85 -10.51 -2.19
C LEU A 283 27.83 -9.64 -1.38
N GLY A 284 28.10 -9.95 -0.11
CA GLY A 284 28.94 -9.14 0.77
C GLY A 284 28.35 -7.77 1.13
N ILE A 285 27.04 -7.58 0.96
CA ILE A 285 26.35 -6.33 1.24
C ILE A 285 26.00 -6.27 2.73
N GLY A 286 26.54 -5.28 3.44
CA GLY A 286 26.27 -5.08 4.87
C GLY A 286 27.24 -5.79 5.82
N SER A 287 28.22 -6.53 5.30
CA SER A 287 29.38 -6.99 6.07
C SER A 287 30.36 -5.83 6.24
N LYS A 288 30.29 -5.15 7.39
CA LYS A 288 31.38 -4.36 7.95
C LYS A 288 31.66 -4.88 9.34
#